data_AF-A0A7S4BMM9-F1
#
_entry.id   AF-A0A7S4BMM9-F1
#
_cell.length_a   1.000
_cell.length_b   1.000
_cell.length_c   1.000
_cell.angle_alpha   90.00
_cell.angle_beta   90.00
_cell.angle_gamma   90.00
#
_symmetry.space_group_name_H-M   'P 1'
#
loop_
_entity.id
_entity.type
_entity.pdbx_description
1 polymer ?
#
loop_
_entity_poly.entity_id
_entity_poly.type
_entity_poly.pdbx_seq_one_letter_code
_entity_poly.pdbx_strand_id
1 'polypeptide(L)'
;MLAFVVLAASWTHPMQHRPVISAKTWVQVSSLRAAVPQLAVSRVLTETTDSAGSALLDRRKLLTDDAEDKSALGSGRALPIRELAVGRKRAQPEAPQRVLVLGASGYIGSAVVRELVSRGHQVVAIVRQEAVTGPSASTLSSAELIIGDVGDASTVAAAFAARPIDAVVSCVSSRSGSVDEVWRVDYGASRAALDCLQRQVEAQDRARDSDTDATTDTDTTADTVITAATAAASAAPPARRVSYVLLSAICVRTPVLELHRAKLAMEQALADSPVSYAIVRPSAYFKSLAGQVSSLLKGQPYILFGDGTHTRSNAMSDADVARVLVDCMLDADELNGVVEIGGGEGTITPLEQSRMLFELLGREPEYLNVPLNWLDNAVGVFDGLARALPPLRDAAEAARIARFYATQEMVGPPHEDYARDSLKDYYASMVAEGRLKLQQEARDGGPDLGLPTTSLLALNVLQAVRGARRMFSRLTPASEAQADRSA
;
A
#
# COMPACT_ATOMS: atom_id res chain seq x y z
N MET A 1 -25.82 -5.58 -6.88
CA MET A 1 -24.88 -5.89 -5.78
C MET A 1 -23.56 -6.45 -6.30
N LEU A 2 -23.49 -7.67 -6.85
CA LEU A 2 -22.23 -8.26 -7.37
C LEU A 2 -21.56 -7.40 -8.47
N ALA A 3 -22.36 -6.87 -9.41
CA ALA A 3 -21.88 -5.98 -10.46
C ALA A 3 -21.34 -4.63 -9.92
N PHE A 4 -21.83 -4.18 -8.77
CA PHE A 4 -21.39 -2.93 -8.13
C PHE A 4 -20.08 -3.13 -7.36
N VAL A 5 -19.89 -4.30 -6.74
CA VAL A 5 -18.63 -4.67 -6.07
C VAL A 5 -17.52 -4.94 -7.11
N VAL A 6 -17.84 -5.59 -8.22
CA VAL A 6 -16.90 -5.77 -9.33
C VAL A 6 -16.56 -4.43 -9.99
N LEU A 7 -17.51 -3.51 -10.16
CA LEU A 7 -17.23 -2.15 -10.64
C LEU A 7 -16.35 -1.36 -9.65
N ALA A 8 -16.61 -1.47 -8.35
CA ALA A 8 -15.82 -0.80 -7.31
C ALA A 8 -14.38 -1.34 -7.26
N ALA A 9 -14.20 -2.66 -7.38
CA ALA A 9 -12.89 -3.31 -7.47
C ALA A 9 -12.15 -2.98 -8.79
N SER A 10 -12.89 -2.66 -9.85
CA SER A 10 -12.31 -2.17 -11.12
C SER A 10 -11.91 -0.69 -11.04
N TRP A 11 -12.45 0.07 -10.09
CA TRP A 11 -12.24 1.52 -9.91
C TRP A 11 -11.12 1.86 -8.94
N THR A 12 -10.73 0.93 -8.07
CA THR A 12 -9.55 1.08 -7.18
C THR A 12 -8.21 1.03 -7.92
N HIS A 13 -8.21 0.81 -9.25
CA HIS A 13 -7.01 0.87 -10.08
C HIS A 13 -6.93 2.19 -10.87
N PRO A 14 -5.89 3.01 -10.66
CA PRO A 14 -5.60 4.09 -11.59
C PRO A 14 -5.20 3.49 -12.95
N MET A 15 -5.89 3.93 -14.01
CA MET A 15 -5.58 3.57 -15.40
C MET A 15 -4.12 3.95 -15.72
N GLN A 16 -3.21 2.98 -15.69
CA GLN A 16 -1.93 3.12 -16.38
C GLN A 16 -1.65 2.01 -17.40
N HIS A 17 -2.29 0.85 -17.34
CA HIS A 17 -2.28 -0.10 -18.46
C HIS A 17 -3.61 -0.86 -18.56
N ARG A 18 -4.18 -0.90 -19.77
CA ARG A 18 -5.36 -1.75 -20.06
C ARG A 18 -4.95 -3.22 -19.84
N PRO A 19 -5.64 -4.00 -18.99
CA PRO A 19 -5.50 -5.44 -19.08
C PRO A 19 -6.18 -5.85 -20.39
N VAL A 20 -5.40 -6.33 -21.35
CA VAL A 20 -5.95 -7.19 -22.39
C VAL A 20 -6.41 -8.44 -21.66
N ILE A 21 -7.70 -8.49 -21.30
CA ILE A 21 -8.34 -9.72 -20.84
C ILE A 21 -8.28 -10.66 -22.05
N SER A 22 -7.28 -11.55 -22.06
CA SER A 22 -7.16 -12.52 -23.15
C SER A 22 -8.39 -13.41 -23.16
N ALA A 23 -8.81 -13.85 -24.34
CA ALA A 23 -9.98 -14.71 -24.56
C ALA A 23 -10.00 -15.99 -23.70
N LYS A 24 -8.88 -16.38 -23.06
CA LYS A 24 -8.80 -17.52 -22.15
C LYS A 24 -9.60 -17.33 -20.84
N THR A 25 -9.76 -16.11 -20.33
CA THR A 25 -10.50 -15.84 -19.08
C THR A 25 -12.02 -16.02 -19.24
N TRP A 26 -12.56 -15.77 -20.43
CA TRP A 26 -13.98 -16.02 -20.75
C TRP A 26 -14.30 -17.51 -20.89
N VAL A 27 -13.33 -18.32 -21.32
CA VAL A 27 -13.51 -19.77 -21.47
C VAL A 27 -13.60 -20.47 -20.09
N GLN A 28 -12.84 -20.01 -19.08
CA GLN A 28 -12.89 -20.61 -17.73
C GLN A 28 -14.21 -20.38 -16.98
N VAL A 29 -14.91 -19.27 -17.21
CA VAL A 29 -16.25 -19.02 -16.64
C VAL A 29 -17.31 -19.93 -17.26
N SER A 30 -17.13 -20.36 -18.52
CA SER A 30 -18.07 -21.26 -19.21
C SER A 30 -17.99 -22.72 -18.73
N SER A 31 -16.81 -23.16 -18.25
CA SER A 31 -16.57 -24.51 -17.73
C SER A 31 -17.08 -24.76 -16.30
N LEU A 32 -17.38 -23.71 -15.54
CA LEU A 32 -18.04 -23.81 -14.22
C LEU A 32 -19.50 -24.28 -14.31
N ARG A 33 -20.08 -24.30 -15.51
CA ARG A 33 -21.47 -24.72 -15.76
C ARG A 33 -21.68 -26.24 -15.69
N ALA A 34 -20.61 -27.02 -15.76
CA ALA A 34 -20.68 -28.48 -15.87
C ALA A 34 -20.52 -29.24 -14.53
N ALA A 35 -20.24 -28.56 -13.41
CA ALA A 35 -19.84 -29.21 -12.15
C ALA A 35 -20.73 -28.92 -10.93
N VAL A 36 -21.93 -28.35 -11.09
CA VAL A 36 -22.87 -28.13 -9.97
C VAL A 36 -24.08 -29.07 -10.11
N PRO A 37 -24.19 -30.15 -9.31
CA PRO A 37 -25.41 -30.93 -9.24
C PRO A 37 -26.52 -30.10 -8.59
N GLN A 38 -27.69 -30.07 -9.23
CA GLN A 38 -28.91 -29.46 -8.70
C GLN A 38 -29.39 -30.22 -7.46
N LEU A 39 -29.14 -29.72 -6.25
CA LEU A 39 -29.75 -30.23 -5.02
C LEU A 39 -30.32 -29.07 -4.17
N ALA A 40 -31.64 -28.95 -4.22
CA ALA A 40 -32.57 -28.47 -3.19
C ALA A 40 -32.20 -27.20 -2.39
N VAL A 41 -32.27 -26.03 -3.03
CA VAL A 41 -32.45 -24.74 -2.33
C VAL A 41 -33.95 -24.50 -2.15
N SER A 42 -34.58 -25.13 -1.16
CA SER A 42 -35.97 -24.81 -0.82
C SER A 42 -36.35 -25.00 0.66
N ARG A 43 -35.40 -24.94 1.61
CA ARG A 43 -35.73 -25.15 3.02
C ARG A 43 -34.94 -24.36 4.08
N VAL A 44 -34.37 -23.20 3.74
CA VAL A 44 -33.63 -22.36 4.72
C VAL A 44 -34.04 -20.87 4.65
N LEU A 45 -35.28 -20.54 4.28
CA LEU A 45 -35.72 -19.13 4.22
C LEU A 45 -37.04 -18.81 4.93
N THR A 46 -37.48 -19.65 5.87
CA THR A 46 -38.62 -19.32 6.73
C THR A 46 -38.38 -19.82 8.14
N GLU A 47 -37.57 -19.08 8.89
CA GLU A 47 -37.62 -18.94 10.36
C GLU A 47 -36.42 -18.09 10.79
N THR A 48 -36.62 -16.78 10.88
CA THR A 48 -35.94 -15.82 11.80
C THR A 48 -36.32 -14.40 11.40
N THR A 49 -37.62 -14.12 11.40
CA THR A 49 -38.14 -12.76 11.64
C THR A 49 -38.91 -12.85 12.95
N ASP A 50 -38.21 -12.61 14.05
CA ASP A 50 -38.69 -11.86 15.22
C ASP A 50 -37.78 -12.14 16.43
N SER A 51 -37.38 -11.06 17.10
CA SER A 51 -36.61 -11.00 18.36
C SER A 51 -35.12 -11.39 18.33
N ALA A 52 -34.26 -10.51 17.80
CA ALA A 52 -32.85 -10.43 18.22
C ALA A 52 -32.23 -9.05 17.88
N GLY A 53 -32.93 -7.98 18.26
CA GLY A 53 -32.25 -6.70 18.49
C GLY A 53 -31.55 -6.76 19.84
N SER A 54 -30.27 -6.39 19.90
CA SER A 54 -29.47 -6.23 21.13
C SER A 54 -28.82 -7.48 21.76
N ALA A 55 -28.07 -8.27 20.99
CA ALA A 55 -27.05 -9.16 21.57
C ALA A 55 -25.74 -9.13 20.78
N LEU A 56 -24.81 -8.30 21.28
CA LEU A 56 -23.36 -8.47 21.27
C LEU A 56 -22.79 -9.47 20.24
N LEU A 57 -22.39 -8.94 19.09
CA LEU A 57 -21.38 -9.54 18.23
C LEU A 57 -20.06 -9.68 19.03
N ASP A 58 -19.81 -10.88 19.51
CA ASP A 58 -18.54 -11.28 20.13
C ASP A 58 -17.42 -11.14 19.09
N ARG A 59 -16.66 -10.04 19.18
CA ARG A 59 -15.60 -9.59 18.26
C ARG A 59 -14.41 -10.55 18.12
N ARG A 60 -14.42 -11.73 18.76
CA ARG A 60 -13.25 -12.62 18.88
C ARG A 60 -13.29 -13.91 18.06
N LYS A 61 -14.39 -14.24 17.36
CA LYS A 61 -14.55 -15.57 16.73
C LYS A 61 -14.55 -15.62 15.19
N LEU A 62 -14.29 -14.51 14.50
CA LEU A 62 -14.21 -14.51 13.02
C LEU A 62 -12.78 -14.60 12.46
N LEU A 63 -11.79 -14.90 13.30
CA LEU A 63 -10.37 -14.82 12.96
C LEU A 63 -9.61 -16.02 13.51
N THR A 64 -9.80 -17.20 12.93
CA THR A 64 -8.81 -18.30 12.90
C THR A 64 -9.43 -19.42 12.10
N ASP A 65 -9.03 -19.59 10.85
CA ASP A 65 -8.88 -20.88 10.18
C ASP A 65 -8.45 -20.61 8.74
N ASP A 66 -7.18 -20.23 8.60
CA ASP A 66 -6.39 -20.56 7.41
C ASP A 66 -4.97 -20.80 7.93
N ALA A 67 -4.61 -22.08 8.00
CA ALA A 67 -3.32 -22.55 8.44
C ALA A 67 -2.37 -22.55 7.24
N GLU A 68 -1.85 -21.39 6.85
CA GLU A 68 -0.67 -21.29 5.99
C GLU A 68 0.35 -20.35 6.65
N ASP A 69 1.51 -20.94 6.95
CA ASP A 69 2.77 -20.37 7.44
C ASP A 69 2.76 -19.48 8.70
N LYS A 70 2.54 -20.11 9.87
CA LYS A 70 2.74 -19.50 11.19
C LYS A 70 4.21 -19.18 11.52
N SER A 71 5.18 -19.48 10.65
CA SER A 71 6.60 -19.21 10.92
C SER A 71 7.02 -17.76 10.64
N ALA A 72 6.24 -17.01 9.84
CA ALA A 72 6.52 -15.62 9.48
C ALA A 72 5.98 -14.58 10.49
N LEU A 73 5.08 -14.99 11.39
CA LEU A 73 4.62 -14.15 12.49
C LEU A 73 5.65 -14.29 13.62
N GLY A 74 6.62 -13.38 13.68
CA GLY A 74 7.69 -13.38 14.69
C GLY A 74 7.18 -13.27 16.14
N SER A 75 8.07 -12.98 17.09
CA SER A 75 7.87 -13.19 18.55
C SER A 75 6.59 -12.63 19.22
N GLY A 76 5.76 -11.85 18.51
CA GLY A 76 4.53 -11.26 19.02
C GLY A 76 4.78 -10.16 20.03
N ARG A 77 6.03 -9.70 20.16
CA ARG A 77 6.45 -8.70 21.13
C ARG A 77 5.99 -7.32 20.69
N ALA A 78 5.39 -6.56 21.61
CA ALA A 78 5.11 -5.16 21.35
C ALA A 78 6.42 -4.38 21.13
N LEU A 79 6.50 -3.66 20.00
CA LEU A 79 7.64 -2.81 19.66
C LEU A 79 7.52 -1.46 20.39
N PRO A 80 8.64 -0.87 20.86
CA PRO A 80 8.60 0.42 21.55
C PRO A 80 8.19 1.54 20.59
N ILE A 81 7.18 2.31 20.98
CA ILE A 81 6.84 3.56 20.30
C ILE A 81 7.87 4.62 20.71
N ARG A 82 8.42 5.34 19.73
CA ARG A 82 9.44 6.38 19.89
C ARG A 82 8.90 7.69 19.36
N GLU A 83 9.33 8.76 20.00
CA GLU A 83 9.09 10.12 19.52
C GLU A 83 10.26 10.54 18.64
N LEU A 84 9.96 11.05 17.44
CA LEU A 84 10.98 11.61 16.57
C LEU A 84 11.31 13.02 17.06
N ALA A 85 12.53 13.25 17.52
CA ALA A 85 12.95 14.58 17.95
C ALA A 85 12.96 15.55 16.76
N VAL A 86 12.04 16.51 16.75
CA VAL A 86 11.93 17.50 15.67
C VAL A 86 12.68 18.79 16.03
N GLY A 87 13.16 19.52 15.03
CA GLY A 87 13.83 20.81 15.22
C GLY A 87 15.24 20.75 15.82
N ARG A 88 15.77 19.57 16.16
CA ARG A 88 17.20 19.42 16.48
C ARG A 88 18.03 19.70 15.23
N LYS A 89 19.12 20.44 15.42
CA LYS A 89 20.18 20.55 14.42
C LYS A 89 20.85 19.18 14.31
N ARG A 90 20.30 18.30 13.47
CA ARG A 90 20.91 16.99 13.18
C ARG A 90 22.32 17.25 12.68
N ALA A 91 23.28 16.56 13.29
CA ALA A 91 24.60 16.49 12.68
C ALA A 91 24.39 15.91 11.29
N GLN A 92 24.66 16.69 10.24
CA GLN A 92 24.75 16.08 8.92
C GLN A 92 25.82 15.00 9.01
N PRO A 93 25.57 13.80 8.48
CA PRO A 93 26.57 12.75 8.52
C PRO A 93 27.86 13.31 7.90
N GLU A 94 29.00 13.03 8.53
CA GLU A 94 30.32 13.58 8.14
C GLU A 94 30.67 13.26 6.68
N ALA A 95 29.99 12.28 6.06
CA ALA A 95 30.05 11.96 4.64
C ALA A 95 28.69 11.53 4.08
N PRO A 96 28.46 11.68 2.76
CA PRO A 96 27.31 11.11 2.06
C PRO A 96 27.13 9.61 2.34
N GLN A 97 25.91 9.21 2.71
CA GLN A 97 25.51 7.80 2.80
C GLN A 97 25.00 7.28 1.45
N ARG A 98 25.29 6.00 1.14
CA ARG A 98 24.74 5.26 0.00
C ARG A 98 23.50 4.50 0.44
N VAL A 99 22.34 4.93 -0.05
CA VAL A 99 21.03 4.50 0.43
C VAL A 99 20.30 3.69 -0.64
N LEU A 100 19.92 2.46 -0.33
CA LEU A 100 19.04 1.65 -1.17
C LEU A 100 17.58 2.02 -0.90
N VAL A 101 16.88 2.50 -1.92
CA VAL A 101 15.45 2.80 -1.84
C VAL A 101 14.65 1.73 -2.57
N LEU A 102 13.90 0.94 -1.82
CA LEU A 102 12.93 0.00 -2.40
C LEU A 102 11.62 0.74 -2.67
N GLY A 103 11.07 0.57 -3.87
CA GLY A 103 9.85 1.28 -4.27
C GLY A 103 10.10 2.72 -4.72
N ALA A 104 11.33 3.04 -5.14
CA ALA A 104 11.79 4.37 -5.56
C ALA A 104 10.95 5.02 -6.68
N SER A 105 10.30 4.23 -7.53
CA SER A 105 9.44 4.75 -8.59
C SER A 105 8.03 5.13 -8.12
N GLY A 106 7.64 4.75 -6.90
CA GLY A 106 6.33 5.03 -6.32
C GLY A 106 6.20 6.48 -5.83
N TYR A 107 5.01 6.86 -5.36
CA TYR A 107 4.72 8.20 -4.86
C TYR A 107 5.67 8.60 -3.71
N ILE A 108 5.59 7.89 -2.59
CA ILE A 108 6.46 8.14 -1.43
C ILE A 108 7.93 7.86 -1.77
N GLY A 109 8.24 6.75 -2.45
CA GLY A 109 9.61 6.40 -2.78
C GLY A 109 10.32 7.44 -3.65
N SER A 110 9.64 8.06 -4.62
CA SER A 110 10.22 9.13 -5.43
C SER A 110 10.42 10.42 -4.64
N ALA A 111 9.54 10.72 -3.67
CA ALA A 111 9.75 11.82 -2.73
C ALA A 111 10.97 11.56 -1.83
N VAL A 112 11.15 10.33 -1.36
CA VAL A 112 12.34 9.89 -0.60
C VAL A 112 13.60 10.03 -1.43
N VAL A 113 13.60 9.62 -2.70
CA VAL A 113 14.76 9.82 -3.61
C VAL A 113 15.11 11.30 -3.72
N ARG A 114 14.11 12.17 -3.96
CA ARG A 114 14.35 13.63 -4.04
C ARG A 114 14.94 14.18 -2.73
N GLU A 115 14.42 13.76 -1.59
CA GLU A 115 14.88 14.22 -0.28
C GLU A 115 16.29 13.72 0.06
N LEU A 116 16.62 12.47 -0.28
CA LEU A 116 17.97 11.93 -0.09
C LEU A 116 19.00 12.67 -0.97
N VAL A 117 18.67 12.88 -2.24
CA VAL A 117 19.54 13.60 -3.19
C VAL A 117 19.71 15.06 -2.77
N SER A 118 18.64 15.74 -2.33
CA SER A 118 18.71 17.15 -1.89
C SER A 118 19.61 17.33 -0.66
N ARG A 119 19.73 16.30 0.18
CA ARG A 119 20.63 16.25 1.34
C ARG A 119 22.02 15.70 1.04
N GLY A 120 22.33 15.41 -0.22
CA GLY A 120 23.66 15.00 -0.68
C GLY A 120 23.96 13.50 -0.52
N HIS A 121 22.97 12.65 -0.26
CA HIS A 121 23.14 11.20 -0.20
C HIS A 121 23.20 10.57 -1.61
N GLN A 122 23.90 9.45 -1.74
CA GLN A 122 23.89 8.64 -2.96
C GLN A 122 22.71 7.69 -2.92
N VAL A 123 21.86 7.68 -3.95
CA VAL A 123 20.68 6.81 -3.99
C VAL A 123 20.92 5.66 -4.96
N VAL A 124 20.60 4.45 -4.52
CA VAL A 124 20.46 3.25 -5.35
C VAL A 124 18.99 2.89 -5.41
N ALA A 125 18.45 2.75 -6.60
CA ALA A 125 17.03 2.51 -6.81
C ALA A 125 16.82 1.23 -7.63
N ILE A 126 16.10 0.26 -7.05
CA ILE A 126 15.60 -0.89 -7.80
C ILE A 126 14.28 -0.49 -8.45
N VAL A 127 14.24 -0.55 -9.78
CA VAL A 127 13.08 -0.12 -10.56
C VAL A 127 12.81 -1.09 -11.70
N ARG A 128 11.53 -1.18 -12.10
CA ARG A 128 11.16 -1.88 -13.33
C ARG A 128 11.43 -1.01 -14.55
N GLN A 129 11.53 -1.63 -15.73
CA GLN A 129 11.85 -0.94 -16.97
C GLN A 129 10.90 0.23 -17.28
N GLU A 130 9.62 0.11 -16.95
CA GLU A 130 8.63 1.16 -17.23
C GLU A 130 8.86 2.45 -16.43
N ALA A 131 9.52 2.35 -15.27
CA ALA A 131 9.81 3.50 -14.42
C ALA A 131 10.90 4.42 -15.00
N VAL A 132 11.75 3.88 -15.87
CA VAL A 132 12.87 4.63 -16.50
C VAL A 132 12.36 5.70 -17.47
N THR A 133 11.19 5.48 -18.09
CA THR A 133 10.53 6.42 -18.99
C THR A 133 9.24 7.00 -18.41
N GLY A 134 8.92 6.65 -17.17
CA GLY A 134 7.67 7.01 -16.51
C GLY A 134 7.68 8.40 -15.86
N PRO A 135 6.62 8.75 -15.12
CA PRO A 135 6.51 10.04 -14.43
C PRO A 135 7.67 10.35 -13.47
N SER A 136 8.28 9.32 -12.90
CA SER A 136 9.38 9.44 -11.94
C SER A 136 10.77 9.49 -12.60
N ALA A 137 10.87 9.42 -13.93
CA ALA A 137 12.14 9.30 -14.66
C ALA A 137 13.13 10.44 -14.33
N SER A 138 12.66 11.69 -14.28
CA SER A 138 13.49 12.86 -13.96
C SER A 138 14.02 12.86 -12.53
N THR A 139 13.28 12.26 -11.60
CA THR A 139 13.75 12.08 -10.23
C THR A 139 14.78 10.95 -10.16
N LEU A 140 14.50 9.85 -10.86
CA LEU A 140 15.34 8.66 -10.89
C LEU A 140 16.66 8.87 -11.65
N SER A 141 16.77 9.86 -12.53
CA SER A 141 18.01 10.18 -13.24
C SER A 141 19.16 10.64 -12.32
N SER A 142 18.83 10.99 -11.07
CA SER A 142 19.82 11.35 -10.03
C SER A 142 20.24 10.15 -9.16
N ALA A 143 19.74 8.95 -9.44
CA ALA A 143 20.03 7.72 -8.71
C ALA A 143 20.77 6.69 -9.56
N GLU A 144 21.54 5.81 -8.91
CA GLU A 144 22.08 4.59 -9.50
C GLU A 144 20.92 3.59 -9.69
N LEU A 145 20.60 3.23 -10.94
CA LEU A 145 19.45 2.39 -11.25
C LEU A 145 19.85 0.92 -11.40
N ILE A 146 19.08 0.05 -10.75
CA ILE A 146 19.12 -1.39 -10.94
C ILE A 146 17.79 -1.81 -11.52
N ILE A 147 17.82 -2.29 -12.76
CA ILE A 147 16.62 -2.69 -13.49
C ILE A 147 16.28 -4.13 -13.12
N GLY A 148 15.12 -4.33 -12.49
CA GLY A 148 14.61 -5.65 -12.13
C GLY A 148 13.33 -5.59 -11.31
N ASP A 149 12.77 -6.77 -10.99
CA ASP A 149 11.64 -6.86 -10.05
C ASP A 149 12.19 -6.88 -8.62
N VAL A 150 11.71 -5.96 -7.78
CA VAL A 150 12.10 -5.90 -6.36
C VAL A 150 11.65 -7.15 -5.59
N GLY A 151 10.63 -7.86 -6.07
CA GLY A 151 10.20 -9.14 -5.48
C GLY A 151 11.10 -10.33 -5.86
N ASP A 152 12.12 -10.12 -6.70
CA ASP A 152 13.16 -11.12 -6.98
C ASP A 152 14.38 -10.85 -6.08
N ALA A 153 14.68 -11.81 -5.19
CA ALA A 153 15.79 -11.71 -4.25
C ALA A 153 17.15 -11.53 -4.95
N SER A 154 17.32 -12.04 -6.18
CA SER A 154 18.56 -11.86 -6.93
C SER A 154 18.76 -10.41 -7.39
N THR A 155 17.68 -9.72 -7.76
CA THR A 155 17.69 -8.29 -8.09
C THR A 155 18.06 -7.46 -6.85
N VAL A 156 17.49 -7.82 -5.69
CA VAL A 156 17.83 -7.16 -4.41
C VAL A 156 19.31 -7.39 -4.07
N ALA A 157 19.81 -8.62 -4.18
CA ALA A 157 21.21 -8.95 -3.92
C ALA A 157 22.18 -8.19 -4.84
N ALA A 158 21.81 -7.95 -6.10
CA ALA A 158 22.62 -7.17 -7.04
C ALA A 158 22.90 -5.74 -6.54
N ALA A 159 22.00 -5.14 -5.76
CA ALA A 159 22.21 -3.80 -5.18
C ALA A 159 23.35 -3.72 -4.17
N PHE A 160 23.66 -4.84 -3.52
CA PHE A 160 24.72 -4.97 -2.53
C PHE A 160 26.05 -5.46 -3.15
N ALA A 161 26.04 -5.92 -4.41
CA ALA A 161 27.22 -6.53 -5.02
C ALA A 161 28.32 -5.52 -5.39
N ALA A 162 27.94 -4.31 -5.82
CA ALA A 162 28.90 -3.34 -6.33
C ALA A 162 29.67 -2.60 -5.23
N ARG A 163 28.94 -2.09 -4.24
CA ARG A 163 29.46 -1.29 -3.12
C ARG A 163 28.58 -1.52 -1.89
N PRO A 164 29.13 -1.36 -0.68
CA PRO A 164 28.33 -1.42 0.56
C PRO A 164 27.15 -0.43 0.53
N ILE A 165 26.06 -0.82 1.17
CA ILE A 165 24.89 0.02 1.43
C ILE A 165 24.93 0.47 2.89
N ASP A 166 24.74 1.77 3.12
CA ASP A 166 24.73 2.35 4.47
C ASP A 166 23.34 2.39 5.07
N ALA A 167 22.31 2.51 4.24
CA ALA A 167 20.95 2.48 4.71
C ALA A 167 20.01 1.87 3.67
N VAL A 168 18.96 1.22 4.15
CA VAL A 168 17.83 0.81 3.32
C VAL A 168 16.61 1.62 3.73
N VAL A 169 15.93 2.23 2.77
CA VAL A 169 14.60 2.84 2.98
C VAL A 169 13.59 2.07 2.13
N SER A 170 12.74 1.29 2.80
CA SER A 170 11.74 0.47 2.13
C SER A 170 10.40 1.20 2.05
N CYS A 171 10.02 1.59 0.83
CA CYS A 171 8.72 2.18 0.49
C CYS A 171 7.91 1.29 -0.47
N VAL A 172 8.23 -0.02 -0.53
CA VAL A 172 7.50 -0.95 -1.38
C VAL A 172 6.11 -1.23 -0.84
N SER A 173 5.17 -1.42 -1.77
CA SER A 173 3.89 -2.02 -1.47
C SER A 173 3.31 -2.67 -2.73
N SER A 174 2.48 -3.68 -2.54
CA SER A 174 1.73 -4.35 -3.61
C SER A 174 0.92 -3.36 -4.46
N ARG A 175 0.83 -3.61 -5.77
CA ARG A 175 0.06 -2.78 -6.70
C ARG A 175 -1.37 -3.28 -6.89
N SER A 176 -1.53 -4.60 -6.92
CA SER A 176 -2.83 -5.25 -7.10
C SER A 176 -3.60 -5.36 -5.79
N GLY A 177 -2.88 -5.41 -4.67
CA GLY A 177 -3.48 -5.77 -3.38
C GLY A 177 -3.86 -7.25 -3.29
N SER A 178 -3.50 -8.08 -4.28
CA SER A 178 -3.69 -9.53 -4.18
C SER A 178 -2.86 -10.10 -3.04
N VAL A 179 -3.38 -11.17 -2.44
CA VAL A 179 -2.79 -11.77 -1.24
C VAL A 179 -1.32 -12.17 -1.51
N ASP A 180 -1.07 -12.85 -2.63
CA ASP A 180 0.27 -13.32 -2.98
C ASP A 180 1.24 -12.18 -3.29
N GLU A 181 0.79 -11.12 -3.99
CA GLU A 181 1.66 -9.98 -4.29
C GLU A 181 2.01 -9.21 -3.02
N VAL A 182 1.08 -9.07 -2.08
CA VAL A 182 1.32 -8.43 -0.77
C VAL A 182 2.43 -9.15 -0.01
N TRP A 183 2.35 -10.46 0.17
CA TRP A 183 3.39 -11.20 0.90
C TRP A 183 4.73 -11.21 0.17
N ARG A 184 4.72 -11.35 -1.16
CA ARG A 184 5.94 -11.31 -1.96
C ARG A 184 6.64 -9.95 -1.91
N VAL A 185 5.88 -8.86 -1.93
CA VAL A 185 6.42 -7.49 -2.06
C VAL A 185 6.59 -6.81 -0.70
N ASP A 186 5.52 -6.67 0.10
CA ASP A 186 5.58 -5.92 1.36
C ASP A 186 6.44 -6.62 2.42
N TYR A 187 6.42 -7.96 2.45
CA TYR A 187 7.28 -8.78 3.32
C TYR A 187 8.54 -9.27 2.59
N GLY A 188 8.39 -10.07 1.53
CA GLY A 188 9.49 -10.80 0.90
C GLY A 188 10.62 -9.90 0.36
N ALA A 189 10.29 -8.86 -0.39
CA ALA A 189 11.29 -7.93 -0.94
C ALA A 189 12.04 -7.15 0.17
N SER A 190 11.30 -6.66 1.18
CA SER A 190 11.88 -5.98 2.34
C SER A 190 12.78 -6.93 3.15
N ARG A 191 12.35 -8.18 3.35
CA ARG A 191 13.13 -9.20 4.05
C ARG A 191 14.42 -9.54 3.32
N ALA A 192 14.36 -9.70 1.99
CA ALA A 192 15.55 -9.96 1.19
C ALA A 192 16.61 -8.84 1.31
N ALA A 193 16.17 -7.58 1.39
CA ALA A 193 17.08 -6.45 1.59
C ALA A 193 17.68 -6.45 3.00
N LEU A 194 16.88 -6.76 4.02
CA LEU A 194 17.36 -6.92 5.40
C LEU A 194 18.41 -8.05 5.49
N ASP A 195 18.14 -9.21 4.90
CA ASP A 195 19.08 -10.34 4.90
C ASP A 195 20.40 -10.01 4.19
N CYS A 196 20.36 -9.20 3.12
CA CYS A 196 21.57 -8.72 2.45
C CYS A 196 22.36 -7.74 3.33
N LEU A 197 21.66 -6.83 4.00
CA LEU A 197 22.26 -5.85 4.89
C LEU A 197 22.91 -6.52 6.12
N GLN A 198 22.26 -7.53 6.71
CA GLN A 198 22.83 -8.33 7.81
C GLN A 198 24.11 -9.05 7.38
N ARG A 199 24.10 -9.72 6.21
CA ARG A 199 25.31 -10.37 5.67
C ARG A 199 26.45 -9.39 5.43
N GLN A 200 26.15 -8.15 5.04
CA GLN A 200 27.15 -7.09 4.91
C GLN A 200 27.76 -6.74 6.27
N VAL A 201 26.95 -6.56 7.31
CA VAL A 201 27.42 -6.29 8.68
C VAL A 201 28.31 -7.41 9.19
N GLU A 202 27.87 -8.67 9.05
CA GLU A 202 28.66 -9.84 9.45
C GLU A 202 30.00 -9.94 8.71
N ALA A 203 30.03 -9.57 7.42
CA ALA A 203 31.27 -9.52 6.65
C ALA A 203 32.21 -8.39 7.12
N GLN A 204 31.66 -7.23 7.49
CA GLN A 204 32.42 -6.11 8.05
C GLN A 204 32.99 -6.43 9.43
N ASP A 205 32.21 -7.05 10.30
CA ASP A 205 32.66 -7.47 11.64
C ASP A 205 33.76 -8.54 11.54
N ARG A 206 33.60 -9.56 10.69
CA ARG A 206 34.64 -10.58 10.46
C ARG A 206 35.96 -9.99 9.95
N ALA A 207 35.90 -9.03 9.03
CA ALA A 207 37.09 -8.37 8.50
C ALA A 207 37.82 -7.56 9.58
N ARG A 208 37.08 -6.92 10.49
CA ARG A 208 37.64 -6.19 11.63
C ARG A 208 38.34 -7.13 12.63
N ASP A 209 37.73 -8.26 12.92
CA ASP A 209 38.29 -9.22 13.87
C ASP A 209 39.57 -9.86 13.31
N SER A 210 39.64 -10.14 12.00
CA SER A 210 40.86 -10.66 11.35
C SER A 210 42.03 -9.68 11.32
N ASP A 211 41.77 -8.38 11.18
CA ASP A 211 42.83 -7.35 11.25
C ASP A 211 43.40 -7.20 12.67
N THR A 212 42.59 -7.52 13.69
CA THR A 212 43.01 -7.41 15.10
C THR A 212 43.95 -8.56 15.47
N ASP A 213 43.69 -9.80 15.02
CA ASP A 213 44.53 -10.97 15.30
C ASP A 213 45.90 -10.92 14.60
N ALA A 214 46.00 -10.28 13.42
CA ALA A 214 47.25 -10.14 12.68
C ALA A 214 48.28 -9.21 13.34
N THR A 215 47.91 -8.47 14.39
CA THR A 215 48.78 -7.50 15.08
C THR A 215 49.48 -8.09 16.32
N THR A 216 49.30 -9.38 16.61
CA THR A 216 49.77 -10.01 17.87
C THR A 216 51.02 -10.88 17.76
N ASP A 217 51.64 -11.00 16.57
CA ASP A 217 52.80 -11.88 16.35
C ASP A 217 53.95 -11.17 15.61
N THR A 218 54.56 -10.16 16.25
CA THR A 218 55.98 -9.82 16.01
C THR A 218 56.62 -9.31 17.30
N ASP A 219 57.13 -10.23 18.10
CA ASP A 219 58.07 -9.94 19.18
C ASP A 219 59.49 -10.01 18.61
N THR A 220 60.14 -8.87 18.37
CA THR A 220 61.62 -8.77 18.27
C THR A 220 62.10 -7.33 18.57
N THR A 221 62.50 -7.13 19.82
CA THR A 221 63.58 -6.25 20.35
C THR A 221 63.79 -4.82 19.81
N ALA A 222 63.61 -3.87 20.73
CA ALA A 222 64.16 -2.50 20.88
C ALA A 222 65.18 -1.97 19.84
N ASP A 223 64.93 -0.80 19.23
CA ASP A 223 65.48 0.51 19.68
C ASP A 223 65.22 1.67 18.69
N THR A 224 64.89 2.84 19.26
CA THR A 224 65.22 4.21 18.80
C THR A 224 64.56 4.84 17.54
N VAL A 225 63.61 5.74 17.83
CA VAL A 225 63.40 7.09 17.24
C VAL A 225 63.56 7.24 15.71
N ILE A 226 62.45 7.19 14.95
CA ILE A 226 62.15 8.11 13.84
C ILE A 226 60.61 8.32 13.73
N THR A 227 60.22 9.60 13.63
CA THR A 227 58.94 10.17 13.13
C THR A 227 57.67 10.15 13.99
N ALA A 228 57.49 11.27 14.70
CA ALA A 228 56.21 11.89 14.98
C ALA A 228 55.47 12.41 13.71
N ALA A 229 55.35 11.59 12.66
CA ALA A 229 54.66 11.95 11.40
C ALA A 229 53.69 10.86 10.88
N THR A 230 53.47 9.78 11.62
CA THR A 230 52.55 8.70 11.24
C THR A 230 51.73 8.20 12.44
N ALA A 231 51.21 9.13 13.25
CA ALA A 231 50.18 8.84 14.26
C ALA A 231 48.77 9.27 13.79
N ALA A 232 48.56 9.30 12.46
CA ALA A 232 47.27 9.59 11.82
C ALA A 232 46.86 8.49 10.82
N ALA A 233 47.37 7.27 11.00
CA ALA A 233 46.99 6.12 10.18
C ALA A 233 46.69 4.92 11.10
N SER A 234 45.50 4.34 10.89
CA SER A 234 44.96 3.15 11.57
C SER A 234 44.24 3.35 12.91
N ALA A 235 43.41 4.39 13.03
CA ALA A 235 42.09 4.12 13.58
C ALA A 235 41.24 3.70 12.38
N ALA A 236 40.91 2.41 12.27
CA ALA A 236 39.86 2.00 11.35
C ALA A 236 38.66 2.95 11.57
N PRO A 237 38.08 3.55 10.52
CA PRO A 237 36.93 4.42 10.70
C PRO A 237 35.89 3.66 11.55
N PRO A 238 35.26 4.30 12.55
CA PRO A 238 34.28 3.63 13.39
C PRO A 238 33.29 2.91 12.47
N ALA A 239 33.03 1.63 12.75
CA ALA A 239 32.21 0.77 11.90
C ALA A 239 31.02 1.55 11.36
N ARG A 240 30.97 1.70 10.03
CA ARG A 240 29.98 2.54 9.37
C ARG A 240 28.61 1.95 9.67
N ARG A 241 27.90 2.55 10.63
CA ARG A 241 26.63 2.02 11.13
C ARG A 241 25.63 1.98 9.99
N VAL A 242 25.08 0.79 9.77
CA VAL A 242 24.04 0.59 8.77
C VAL A 242 22.66 0.68 9.41
N SER A 243 21.70 1.26 8.68
CA SER A 243 20.33 1.38 9.18
C SER A 243 19.27 0.89 8.20
N TYR A 244 18.10 0.54 8.72
CA TYR A 244 16.94 0.15 7.92
C TYR A 244 15.70 0.93 8.36
N VAL A 245 15.10 1.66 7.42
CA VAL A 245 13.83 2.36 7.62
C VAL A 245 12.72 1.64 6.85
N LEU A 246 11.69 1.21 7.57
CA LEU A 246 10.51 0.56 7.00
C LEU A 246 9.33 1.52 6.98
N LEU A 247 8.76 1.78 5.79
CA LEU A 247 7.46 2.42 5.65
C LEU A 247 6.33 1.40 5.89
N SER A 248 5.82 1.42 7.12
CA SER A 248 4.63 0.67 7.51
C SER A 248 3.37 1.55 7.35
N ALA A 249 2.36 1.36 8.19
CA ALA A 249 1.13 2.15 8.18
C ALA A 249 0.44 2.14 9.54
N ILE A 250 -0.27 3.22 9.90
CA ILE A 250 -0.97 3.29 11.18
C ILE A 250 -2.16 2.33 11.30
N CYS A 251 -2.68 1.84 10.18
CA CYS A 251 -3.77 0.88 10.14
C CYS A 251 -3.39 -0.51 10.68
N VAL A 252 -2.09 -0.83 10.80
CA VAL A 252 -1.63 -2.11 11.35
C VAL A 252 -1.99 -2.29 12.83
N ARG A 253 -2.38 -1.21 13.52
CA ARG A 253 -2.97 -1.26 14.88
C ARG A 253 -4.26 -2.10 14.93
N THR A 254 -4.92 -2.33 13.79
CA THR A 254 -6.11 -3.19 13.67
C THR A 254 -5.91 -4.16 12.49
N PRO A 255 -5.13 -5.24 12.70
CA PRO A 255 -4.59 -6.07 11.61
C PRO A 255 -5.60 -7.10 11.09
N VAL A 256 -6.60 -6.64 10.33
CA VAL A 256 -7.62 -7.51 9.72
C VAL A 256 -7.36 -7.84 8.24
N LEU A 257 -6.42 -7.14 7.59
CA LEU A 257 -6.07 -7.28 6.18
C LEU A 257 -4.73 -8.00 5.99
N GLU A 258 -4.52 -8.64 4.86
CA GLU A 258 -3.26 -9.32 4.53
C GLU A 258 -2.09 -8.34 4.48
N LEU A 259 -2.31 -7.13 3.95
CA LEU A 259 -1.31 -6.06 3.96
C LEU A 259 -0.85 -5.72 5.37
N HIS A 260 -1.77 -5.70 6.34
CA HIS A 260 -1.41 -5.41 7.73
C HIS A 260 -0.55 -6.53 8.31
N ARG A 261 -0.88 -7.78 8.01
CA ARG A 261 -0.13 -8.95 8.49
C ARG A 261 1.27 -9.00 7.89
N ALA A 262 1.40 -8.78 6.58
CA ALA A 262 2.70 -8.74 5.92
C ALA A 262 3.59 -7.61 6.47
N LYS A 263 3.03 -6.41 6.69
CA LYS A 263 3.76 -5.29 7.31
C LYS A 263 4.18 -5.60 8.74
N LEU A 264 3.29 -6.12 9.58
CA LEU A 264 3.62 -6.52 10.96
C LEU A 264 4.68 -7.64 11.02
N ALA A 265 4.62 -8.61 10.10
CA ALA A 265 5.64 -9.63 9.98
C ALA A 265 7.01 -9.02 9.66
N MET A 266 7.07 -8.05 8.74
CA MET A 266 8.32 -7.35 8.40
C MET A 266 8.80 -6.45 9.54
N GLU A 267 7.91 -5.77 10.25
CA GLU A 267 8.24 -4.98 11.44
C GLU A 267 8.92 -5.83 12.51
N GLN A 268 8.37 -7.01 12.79
CA GLN A 268 8.92 -7.94 13.76
C GLN A 268 10.26 -8.52 13.28
N ALA A 269 10.34 -8.91 12.00
CA ALA A 269 11.56 -9.41 11.38
C ALA A 269 12.71 -8.39 11.46
N LEU A 270 12.40 -7.10 11.36
CA LEU A 270 13.38 -6.02 11.49
C LEU A 270 13.79 -5.81 12.96
N ALA A 271 12.82 -5.83 13.88
CA ALA A 271 13.09 -5.69 15.31
C ALA A 271 13.91 -6.84 15.92
N ASP A 272 13.79 -8.05 15.36
CA ASP A 272 14.56 -9.23 15.76
C ASP A 272 15.96 -9.27 15.09
N SER A 273 16.28 -8.30 14.23
CA SER A 273 17.58 -8.19 13.55
C SER A 273 18.58 -7.36 14.38
N PRO A 274 19.90 -7.55 14.16
CA PRO A 274 20.93 -6.73 14.81
C PRO A 274 21.12 -5.36 14.13
N VAL A 275 20.36 -5.05 13.08
CA VAL A 275 20.48 -3.80 12.31
C VAL A 275 19.73 -2.68 13.03
N SER A 276 20.35 -1.50 13.14
CA SER A 276 19.67 -0.31 13.65
C SER A 276 18.47 0.05 12.77
N TYR A 277 17.33 0.37 13.36
CA TYR A 277 16.11 0.52 12.57
C TYR A 277 15.16 1.62 13.03
N ALA A 278 14.33 2.05 12.10
CA ALA A 278 13.13 2.82 12.38
C ALA A 278 11.95 2.28 11.57
N ILE A 279 10.83 2.03 12.23
CA ILE A 279 9.57 1.65 11.59
C ILE A 279 8.65 2.86 11.61
N VAL A 280 8.34 3.41 10.45
CA VAL A 280 7.47 4.59 10.36
C VAL A 280 6.06 4.14 10.02
N ARG A 281 5.10 4.46 10.89
CA ARG A 281 3.66 4.20 10.72
C ARG A 281 2.92 5.51 10.47
N PRO A 282 2.85 5.98 9.22
CA PRO A 282 2.12 7.19 8.90
C PRO A 282 0.61 6.98 8.88
N SER A 283 -0.07 8.10 9.08
CA SER A 283 -1.47 8.34 8.77
C SER A 283 -1.75 8.30 7.26
N ALA A 284 -2.96 8.72 6.86
CA ALA A 284 -3.35 8.80 5.46
C ALA A 284 -2.43 9.71 4.63
N TYR A 285 -2.41 9.52 3.32
CA TYR A 285 -1.68 10.39 2.39
C TYR A 285 -2.64 11.26 1.59
N PHE A 286 -2.22 12.47 1.23
CA PHE A 286 -2.99 13.37 0.36
C PHE A 286 -3.41 12.66 -0.94
N LYS A 287 -2.51 11.85 -1.51
CA LYS A 287 -2.80 11.06 -2.72
C LYS A 287 -3.95 10.07 -2.53
N SER A 288 -3.99 9.38 -1.39
CA SER A 288 -5.04 8.41 -1.08
C SER A 288 -6.41 9.07 -0.95
N LEU A 289 -6.45 10.32 -0.44
CA LEU A 289 -7.68 11.09 -0.31
C LEU A 289 -8.15 11.70 -1.64
N ALA A 290 -7.23 11.94 -2.59
CA ALA A 290 -7.55 12.49 -3.91
C ALA A 290 -8.11 11.47 -4.93
N GLY A 291 -8.45 10.25 -4.50
CA GLY A 291 -8.88 9.16 -5.41
C GLY A 291 -10.09 9.49 -6.29
N GLN A 292 -10.97 10.40 -5.85
CA GLN A 292 -12.20 10.76 -6.57
C GLN A 292 -12.08 12.00 -7.46
N VAL A 293 -10.95 12.73 -7.43
CA VAL A 293 -10.80 14.01 -8.17
C VAL A 293 -11.08 13.86 -9.66
N SER A 294 -10.52 12.83 -10.30
CA SER A 294 -10.72 12.60 -11.73
C SER A 294 -12.18 12.31 -12.09
N SER A 295 -12.92 11.65 -11.22
CA SER A 295 -14.32 11.28 -11.45
C SER A 295 -15.24 12.49 -11.30
N LEU A 296 -14.98 13.32 -10.29
CA LEU A 296 -15.68 14.58 -10.11
C LEU A 296 -15.42 15.55 -11.27
N LEU A 297 -14.20 15.62 -11.78
CA LEU A 297 -13.88 16.40 -12.99
C LEU A 297 -14.70 15.95 -14.21
N LYS A 298 -15.04 14.66 -14.29
CA LYS A 298 -15.90 14.06 -15.32
C LYS A 298 -17.40 14.15 -15.01
N GLY A 299 -17.79 14.96 -14.02
CA GLY A 299 -19.19 15.20 -13.66
C GLY A 299 -19.84 14.11 -12.81
N GLN A 300 -19.11 13.07 -12.38
CA GLN A 300 -19.70 12.04 -11.52
C GLN A 300 -19.97 12.57 -10.10
N PRO A 301 -20.93 11.98 -9.37
CA PRO A 301 -21.15 12.29 -7.96
C PRO A 301 -19.99 11.77 -7.08
N TYR A 302 -19.80 12.38 -5.92
CA TYR A 302 -18.86 11.92 -4.90
C TYR A 302 -19.44 10.68 -4.20
N ILE A 303 -18.69 9.58 -4.17
CA ILE A 303 -19.07 8.38 -3.42
C ILE A 303 -18.80 8.63 -1.94
N LEU A 304 -19.86 8.62 -1.13
CA LEU A 304 -19.80 8.85 0.31
C LEU A 304 -20.24 7.59 1.04
N PHE A 305 -19.39 7.05 1.92
CA PHE A 305 -19.74 5.90 2.74
C PHE A 305 -20.46 6.34 4.02
N GLY A 306 -21.62 5.77 4.29
CA GLY A 306 -22.49 6.23 5.39
C GLY A 306 -22.88 7.70 5.21
N ASP A 307 -22.70 8.50 6.25
CA ASP A 307 -22.90 9.96 6.23
C ASP A 307 -21.60 10.76 5.97
N GLY A 308 -20.48 10.07 5.80
CA GLY A 308 -19.17 10.70 5.60
C GLY A 308 -18.56 11.36 6.83
N THR A 309 -19.12 11.19 8.03
CA THR A 309 -18.63 11.81 9.28
C THR A 309 -18.01 10.81 10.27
N HIS A 310 -18.23 9.51 10.03
CA HIS A 310 -17.80 8.43 10.94
C HIS A 310 -16.30 8.20 11.01
N THR A 311 -15.55 8.58 9.98
CA THR A 311 -14.09 8.39 9.96
C THR A 311 -13.37 9.72 9.81
N ARG A 312 -12.19 9.78 10.42
CA ARG A 312 -11.28 10.92 10.33
C ARG A 312 -9.89 10.47 9.92
N SER A 313 -9.18 11.38 9.27
CA SER A 313 -7.75 11.23 9.02
C SER A 313 -7.01 12.55 9.15
N ASN A 314 -5.78 12.52 9.63
CA ASN A 314 -4.85 13.66 9.50
C ASN A 314 -3.79 13.33 8.45
N ALA A 315 -4.12 13.63 7.19
CA ALA A 315 -3.30 13.18 6.07
C ALA A 315 -1.99 13.96 5.92
N MET A 316 -1.00 13.35 5.29
CA MET A 316 0.32 13.92 5.03
C MET A 316 0.61 13.99 3.53
N SER A 317 1.43 14.95 3.12
CA SER A 317 1.96 14.98 1.77
C SER A 317 3.07 13.93 1.59
N ASP A 318 3.31 13.52 0.35
CA ASP A 318 4.40 12.59 0.05
C ASP A 318 5.77 13.17 0.43
N ALA A 319 5.93 14.49 0.32
CA ALA A 319 7.17 15.19 0.66
C ALA A 319 7.39 15.25 2.18
N ASP A 320 6.33 15.44 2.96
CA ASP A 320 6.39 15.47 4.42
C ASP A 320 6.76 14.09 4.96
N VAL A 321 6.14 13.03 4.44
CA VAL A 321 6.48 11.63 4.77
C VAL A 321 7.92 11.32 4.40
N ALA A 322 8.39 11.76 3.23
CA ALA A 322 9.78 11.55 2.82
C ALA A 322 10.78 12.21 3.78
N ARG A 323 10.51 13.44 4.23
CA ARG A 323 11.36 14.12 5.22
C ARG A 323 11.44 13.34 6.52
N VAL A 324 10.31 12.84 7.02
CA VAL A 324 10.28 11.99 8.21
C VAL A 324 11.08 10.71 8.01
N LEU A 325 10.92 10.01 6.88
CA LEU A 325 11.66 8.78 6.62
C LEU A 325 13.18 9.00 6.59
N VAL A 326 13.64 10.09 5.96
CA VAL A 326 15.07 10.43 5.91
C VAL A 326 15.58 10.87 7.28
N ASP A 327 14.77 11.57 8.06
CA ASP A 327 15.10 11.94 9.43
C ASP A 327 15.20 10.71 10.36
N CYS A 328 14.27 9.77 10.25
CA CYS A 328 14.34 8.49 10.94
C CYS A 328 15.55 7.65 10.51
N MET A 329 16.00 7.75 9.25
CA MET A 329 17.21 7.06 8.77
C MET A 329 18.46 7.60 9.47
N LEU A 330 18.54 8.91 9.68
CA LEU A 330 19.65 9.58 10.36
C LEU A 330 19.64 9.30 11.87
N ASP A 331 18.47 9.18 12.48
CA ASP A 331 18.29 8.97 13.92
C ASP A 331 18.09 7.47 14.29
N ALA A 332 18.26 6.54 13.35
CA ALA A 332 17.86 5.14 13.50
C ALA A 332 18.50 4.43 14.71
N ASP A 333 19.76 4.74 15.01
CA ASP A 333 20.50 4.20 16.16
C ASP A 333 19.84 4.59 17.50
N GLU A 334 19.36 5.84 17.61
CA GLU A 334 18.71 6.35 18.81
C GLU A 334 17.26 5.86 18.91
N LEU A 335 16.59 5.73 17.78
CA LEU A 335 15.19 5.31 17.71
C LEU A 335 15.05 3.83 18.05
N ASN A 336 15.59 2.93 17.21
CA ASN A 336 15.44 1.47 17.35
C ASN A 336 14.03 1.07 17.80
N GLY A 337 13.03 1.49 17.01
CA GLY A 337 11.62 1.37 17.37
C GLY A 337 10.65 1.91 16.32
N VAL A 338 9.40 2.08 16.74
CA VAL A 338 8.28 2.51 15.88
C VAL A 338 8.01 4.00 16.08
N VAL A 339 7.90 4.75 14.99
CA VAL A 339 7.50 6.17 14.99
C VAL A 339 6.14 6.27 14.30
N GLU A 340 5.11 6.68 15.05
CA GLU A 340 3.78 6.97 14.49
C GLU A 340 3.69 8.45 14.12
N ILE A 341 3.19 8.75 12.91
CA ILE A 341 3.11 10.12 12.41
C ILE A 341 1.77 10.40 11.74
N GLY A 342 1.31 11.65 11.83
CA GLY A 342 0.16 12.16 11.11
C GLY A 342 0.33 13.64 10.76
N GLY A 343 -0.52 14.12 9.85
CA GLY A 343 -0.47 15.49 9.35
C GLY A 343 -0.73 16.52 10.44
N GLY A 344 -0.08 17.69 10.29
CA GLY A 344 -0.20 18.82 11.22
C GLY A 344 -1.42 19.72 10.99
N GLU A 345 -2.11 19.63 9.85
CA GLU A 345 -3.30 20.46 9.56
C GLU A 345 -4.57 20.06 10.35
N GLY A 346 -4.44 19.12 11.29
CA GLY A 346 -5.56 18.55 12.01
C GLY A 346 -6.24 17.40 11.26
N THR A 347 -7.40 16.97 11.76
CA THR A 347 -8.15 15.84 11.21
C THR A 347 -9.27 16.30 10.30
N ILE A 348 -9.53 15.55 9.23
CA ILE A 348 -10.59 15.81 8.26
C ILE A 348 -11.44 14.57 8.00
N THR A 349 -12.75 14.76 7.87
CA THR A 349 -13.73 13.71 7.50
C THR A 349 -13.91 13.60 5.98
N PRO A 350 -14.38 12.46 5.44
CA PRO A 350 -14.74 12.34 4.03
C PRO A 350 -15.75 13.40 3.54
N LEU A 351 -16.70 13.79 4.39
CA LEU A 351 -17.67 14.84 4.06
C LEU A 351 -16.99 16.21 3.90
N GLU A 352 -16.09 16.58 4.81
CA GLU A 352 -15.32 17.83 4.70
C GLU A 352 -14.39 17.84 3.49
N GLN A 353 -13.72 16.72 3.20
CA GLN A 353 -12.90 16.55 2.00
C GLN A 353 -13.74 16.77 0.73
N SER A 354 -14.93 16.18 0.66
CA SER A 354 -15.81 16.32 -0.50
C SER A 354 -16.26 17.76 -0.71
N ARG A 355 -16.60 18.49 0.36
CA ARG A 355 -16.97 19.91 0.30
C ARG A 355 -15.85 20.77 -0.27
N MET A 356 -14.62 20.53 0.17
CA MET A 356 -13.42 21.20 -0.35
C MET A 356 -13.26 20.96 -1.86
N LEU A 357 -13.48 19.73 -2.33
CA LEU A 357 -13.41 19.40 -3.76
C LEU A 357 -14.52 20.08 -4.57
N PHE A 358 -15.76 20.08 -4.08
CA PHE A 358 -16.88 20.75 -4.76
C PHE A 358 -16.69 22.27 -4.84
N GLU A 359 -16.16 22.89 -3.78
CA GLU A 359 -15.75 24.31 -3.77
C GLU A 359 -14.72 24.59 -4.87
N LEU A 360 -13.63 23.81 -4.94
CA LEU A 360 -12.57 23.97 -5.96
C LEU A 360 -13.09 23.73 -7.39
N LEU A 361 -14.08 22.85 -7.55
CA LEU A 361 -14.70 22.56 -8.84
C LEU A 361 -15.73 23.63 -9.26
N GLY A 362 -16.22 24.46 -8.34
CA GLY A 362 -17.31 25.40 -8.58
C GLY A 362 -18.65 24.72 -8.85
N ARG A 363 -18.91 23.58 -8.17
CA ARG A 363 -20.11 22.76 -8.34
C ARG A 363 -20.85 22.62 -7.01
N GLU A 364 -22.17 22.53 -7.07
CA GLU A 364 -22.97 22.12 -5.91
C GLU A 364 -22.64 20.67 -5.52
N PRO A 365 -22.62 20.32 -4.21
CA PRO A 365 -22.31 18.96 -3.78
C PRO A 365 -23.33 17.93 -4.26
N GLU A 366 -22.83 16.87 -4.87
CA GLU A 366 -23.63 15.75 -5.37
C GLU A 366 -23.06 14.43 -4.84
N TYR A 367 -23.87 13.66 -4.11
CA TYR A 367 -23.41 12.47 -3.38
C TYR A 367 -24.09 11.19 -3.85
N LEU A 368 -23.29 10.14 -4.01
CA LEU A 368 -23.75 8.76 -4.05
C LEU A 368 -23.46 8.11 -2.70
N ASN A 369 -24.48 8.02 -1.85
CA ASN A 369 -24.35 7.43 -0.52
C ASN A 369 -24.34 5.90 -0.58
N VAL A 370 -23.31 5.28 -0.02
CA VAL A 370 -23.16 3.83 0.09
C VAL A 370 -23.36 3.41 1.56
N PRO A 371 -24.45 2.69 1.88
CA PRO A 371 -24.71 2.21 3.23
C PRO A 371 -23.62 1.23 3.71
N LEU A 372 -23.16 1.37 4.96
CA LEU A 372 -22.09 0.52 5.52
C LEU A 372 -22.49 -0.96 5.61
N ASN A 373 -23.77 -1.24 5.86
CA ASN A 373 -24.29 -2.62 5.91
C ASN A 373 -24.17 -3.35 4.56
N TRP A 374 -24.09 -2.63 3.43
CA TRP A 374 -23.83 -3.26 2.13
C TRP A 374 -22.42 -3.82 2.05
N LEU A 375 -21.45 -3.14 2.66
CA LEU A 375 -20.07 -3.61 2.76
C LEU A 375 -19.97 -4.82 3.70
N ASP A 376 -20.67 -4.80 4.84
CA ASP A 376 -20.74 -5.96 5.75
C ASP A 376 -21.28 -7.20 5.03
N ASN A 377 -22.38 -7.06 4.31
CA ASN A 377 -22.98 -8.14 3.54
C ASN A 377 -22.06 -8.63 2.42
N ALA A 378 -21.37 -7.70 1.73
CA ALA A 378 -20.41 -8.07 0.70
C ALA A 378 -19.27 -8.91 1.28
N VAL A 379 -18.66 -8.47 2.39
CA VAL A 379 -17.62 -9.23 3.09
C VAL A 379 -18.11 -10.63 3.46
N GLY A 380 -19.28 -10.75 4.12
CA GLY A 380 -19.81 -12.05 4.52
C GLY A 380 -20.06 -13.02 3.34
N VAL A 381 -20.56 -12.49 2.21
CA VAL A 381 -20.78 -13.28 0.99
C VAL A 381 -19.45 -13.72 0.36
N PHE A 382 -18.50 -12.80 0.17
CA PHE A 382 -17.22 -13.13 -0.46
C PHE A 382 -16.38 -14.04 0.42
N ASP A 383 -16.37 -13.86 1.74
CA ASP A 383 -15.69 -14.77 2.67
C ASP A 383 -16.29 -16.18 2.60
N GLY A 384 -17.62 -16.30 2.60
CA GLY A 384 -18.29 -17.59 2.47
C GLY A 384 -17.96 -18.30 1.14
N LEU A 385 -17.93 -17.54 0.05
CA LEU A 385 -17.59 -18.08 -1.27
C LEU A 385 -16.10 -18.42 -1.41
N ALA A 386 -15.19 -17.62 -0.85
CA ALA A 386 -13.75 -17.82 -0.94
C ALA A 386 -13.29 -19.12 -0.24
N ARG A 387 -13.99 -19.56 0.82
CA ARG A 387 -13.74 -20.87 1.47
C ARG A 387 -13.98 -22.05 0.53
N ALA A 388 -14.97 -21.93 -0.36
CA ALA A 388 -15.31 -22.98 -1.31
C ALA A 388 -14.56 -22.82 -2.64
N LEU A 389 -14.20 -21.60 -3.01
CA LEU A 389 -13.58 -21.24 -4.29
C LEU A 389 -12.34 -20.36 -4.05
N PRO A 390 -11.15 -20.96 -3.95
CA PRO A 390 -9.90 -20.23 -3.74
C PRO A 390 -9.64 -19.05 -4.70
N PRO A 391 -10.07 -19.06 -5.97
CA PRO A 391 -9.93 -17.91 -6.86
C PRO A 391 -10.68 -16.63 -6.42
N LEU A 392 -11.56 -16.70 -5.42
CA LEU A 392 -12.29 -15.56 -4.88
C LEU A 392 -11.60 -14.92 -3.67
N ARG A 393 -10.43 -15.42 -3.23
CA ARG A 393 -9.66 -14.86 -2.11
C ARG A 393 -9.34 -13.37 -2.30
N ASP A 394 -8.89 -12.96 -3.47
CA ASP A 394 -8.58 -11.55 -3.76
C ASP A 394 -9.84 -10.66 -3.75
N ALA A 395 -10.99 -11.19 -4.20
CA ALA A 395 -12.25 -10.46 -4.16
C ALA A 395 -12.76 -10.29 -2.72
N ALA A 396 -12.61 -11.32 -1.89
CA ALA A 396 -12.88 -11.23 -0.46
C ALA A 396 -11.97 -10.20 0.22
N GLU A 397 -10.68 -10.22 -0.10
CA GLU A 397 -9.73 -9.23 0.43
C GLU A 397 -10.07 -7.81 0.00
N ALA A 398 -10.43 -7.59 -1.27
CA ALA A 398 -10.88 -6.28 -1.76
C ALA A 398 -12.14 -5.78 -1.02
N ALA A 399 -13.09 -6.68 -0.72
CA ALA A 399 -14.27 -6.32 0.07
C ALA A 399 -13.89 -5.94 1.51
N ARG A 400 -12.95 -6.66 2.14
CA ARG A 400 -12.44 -6.34 3.48
C ARG A 400 -11.69 -5.01 3.49
N ILE A 401 -10.86 -4.73 2.49
CA ILE A 401 -10.18 -3.45 2.29
C ILE A 401 -11.20 -2.31 2.24
N ALA A 402 -12.19 -2.42 1.36
CA ALA A 402 -13.23 -1.39 1.21
C ALA A 402 -13.98 -1.15 2.53
N ARG A 403 -14.37 -2.22 3.23
CA ARG A 403 -15.04 -2.11 4.54
C ARG A 403 -14.14 -1.48 5.59
N PHE A 404 -12.87 -1.84 5.64
CA PHE A 404 -11.91 -1.33 6.60
C PHE A 404 -11.75 0.19 6.46
N TYR A 405 -11.39 0.68 5.27
CA TYR A 405 -11.17 2.11 5.06
C TYR A 405 -12.45 2.95 5.11
N ALA A 406 -13.62 2.36 4.88
CA ALA A 406 -14.90 3.03 5.08
C ALA A 406 -15.27 3.25 6.57
N THR A 407 -14.60 2.59 7.51
CA THR A 407 -15.05 2.53 8.92
C THR A 407 -13.97 2.71 9.97
N GLN A 408 -12.70 2.78 9.57
CA GLN A 408 -11.58 2.94 10.49
C GLN A 408 -11.03 4.37 10.42
N GLU A 409 -10.72 4.93 11.58
CA GLU A 409 -10.01 6.19 11.68
C GLU A 409 -8.52 5.99 11.37
N MET A 410 -7.97 6.91 10.58
CA MET A 410 -6.56 6.95 10.22
C MET A 410 -5.96 8.20 10.84
N VAL A 411 -5.84 8.22 12.17
CA VAL A 411 -5.29 9.36 12.91
C VAL A 411 -4.03 8.92 13.65
N GLY A 412 -2.93 9.63 13.36
CA GLY A 412 -1.65 9.51 14.04
C GLY A 412 -1.30 10.76 14.85
N PRO A 413 -0.25 10.71 15.68
CA PRO A 413 0.26 11.89 16.38
C PRO A 413 0.57 13.01 15.38
N PRO A 414 0.08 14.25 15.58
CA PRO A 414 0.36 15.34 14.65
C PRO A 414 1.84 15.74 14.73
N HIS A 415 2.45 15.96 13.57
CA HIS A 415 3.83 16.42 13.45
C HIS A 415 3.86 17.75 12.68
N GLU A 416 3.47 18.84 13.37
CA GLU A 416 3.29 20.18 12.78
C GLU A 416 4.57 20.73 12.13
N ASP A 417 5.73 20.43 12.70
CA ASP A 417 7.03 20.84 12.17
C ASP A 417 7.32 20.29 10.75
N TYR A 418 6.67 19.19 10.37
CA TYR A 418 6.78 18.62 9.02
C TYR A 418 5.68 19.12 8.09
N ALA A 419 4.57 19.65 8.60
CA ALA A 419 3.39 20.04 7.83
C ALA A 419 3.65 21.31 7.03
N ARG A 420 4.25 21.15 5.85
CA ARG A 420 4.58 22.28 4.95
C ARG A 420 3.58 22.43 3.81
N ASP A 421 2.87 21.36 3.48
CA ASP A 421 1.93 21.31 2.38
C ASP A 421 0.50 21.24 2.92
N SER A 422 -0.42 21.89 2.20
CA SER A 422 -1.85 21.82 2.52
C SER A 422 -2.61 20.83 1.66
N LEU A 423 -3.55 20.09 2.26
CA LEU A 423 -4.46 19.22 1.50
C LEU A 423 -5.30 20.03 0.51
N LYS A 424 -5.70 21.26 0.87
CA LYS A 424 -6.49 22.13 -0.02
C LYS A 424 -5.69 22.53 -1.26
N ASP A 425 -4.44 22.93 -1.07
CA ASP A 425 -3.54 23.30 -2.17
C ASP A 425 -3.22 22.09 -3.05
N TYR A 426 -3.05 20.91 -2.45
CA TYR A 426 -2.89 19.67 -3.17
C TYR A 426 -4.12 19.30 -4.02
N TYR A 427 -5.34 19.49 -3.49
CA TYR A 427 -6.55 19.31 -4.30
C TYR A 427 -6.66 20.35 -5.42
N ALA A 428 -6.29 21.60 -5.16
CA ALA A 428 -6.31 22.66 -6.16
C ALA A 428 -5.37 22.32 -7.34
N SER A 429 -4.15 21.84 -7.07
CA SER A 429 -3.21 21.42 -8.09
C SER A 429 -3.73 20.23 -8.91
N MET A 430 -4.28 19.21 -8.24
CA MET A 430 -4.87 18.03 -8.89
C MET A 430 -6.06 18.39 -9.80
N VAL A 431 -6.92 19.32 -9.36
CA VAL A 431 -8.04 19.83 -10.17
C VAL A 431 -7.52 20.60 -11.38
N ALA A 432 -6.50 21.45 -11.21
CA ALA A 432 -5.90 22.22 -12.30
C ALA A 432 -5.25 21.30 -13.35
N GLU A 433 -4.43 20.35 -12.93
CA GLU A 433 -3.80 19.34 -13.81
C GLU A 433 -4.85 18.50 -14.53
N GLY A 434 -5.89 18.06 -13.82
CA GLY A 434 -6.96 17.27 -14.40
C GLY A 434 -7.77 18.02 -15.46
N ARG A 435 -8.01 19.32 -15.26
CA ARG A 435 -8.63 20.19 -16.29
C ARG A 435 -7.76 20.31 -17.54
N LEU A 436 -6.45 20.48 -17.38
CA LEU A 436 -5.51 20.53 -18.51
C LEU A 436 -5.52 19.23 -19.31
N LYS A 437 -5.51 18.07 -18.63
CA LYS A 437 -5.61 16.76 -19.30
C LYS A 437 -6.90 16.59 -20.09
N LEU A 438 -8.04 16.96 -19.51
CA LEU A 438 -9.33 16.91 -20.22
C LEU A 438 -9.36 17.85 -21.44
N GLN A 439 -8.73 19.03 -21.35
CA GLN A 439 -8.60 19.94 -22.49
C GLN A 439 -7.70 19.39 -23.60
N GLN A 440 -6.62 18.70 -23.25
CA GLN A 440 -5.76 18.01 -24.21
C GLN A 440 -6.49 16.86 -24.89
N GLU A 441 -7.16 15.99 -24.12
CA GLU A 441 -7.98 14.90 -24.66
C GLU A 441 -9.07 15.39 -25.64
N ALA A 442 -9.69 16.54 -25.34
CA ALA A 442 -10.68 17.15 -26.23
C ALA A 442 -10.06 17.72 -27.51
N ARG A 443 -8.82 18.24 -27.45
CA ARG A 443 -8.08 18.77 -28.61
C ARG A 443 -7.55 17.67 -29.52
N ASP A 444 -7.10 16.56 -28.94
CA ASP A 444 -6.51 15.44 -29.67
C ASP A 444 -7.56 14.52 -30.33
N GLY A 445 -8.84 14.93 -30.36
CA GLY A 445 -9.91 14.16 -30.96
C GLY A 445 -10.26 12.89 -30.17
N GLY A 446 -10.21 12.97 -28.83
CA GLY A 446 -10.64 11.90 -27.93
C GLY A 446 -12.00 11.33 -28.37
N PRO A 447 -12.25 10.03 -28.15
CA PRO A 447 -13.32 9.30 -28.82
C PRO A 447 -14.64 10.05 -28.70
N ASP A 448 -15.21 10.37 -29.86
CA ASP A 448 -16.55 10.94 -29.99
C ASP A 448 -17.54 10.01 -29.27
N LEU A 449 -17.87 10.39 -28.05
CA LEU A 449 -19.06 9.93 -27.36
C LEU A 449 -19.92 11.16 -27.12
N GLY A 450 -20.35 11.78 -28.21
CA GLY A 450 -21.62 12.49 -28.24
C GLY A 450 -22.71 11.59 -27.70
N LEU A 451 -23.02 11.75 -26.40
CA LEU A 451 -24.30 11.65 -25.71
C LEU A 451 -24.06 11.85 -24.21
N PRO A 452 -24.94 12.55 -23.48
CA PRO A 452 -24.81 12.75 -22.04
C PRO A 452 -24.77 11.39 -21.29
N THR A 453 -23.78 11.28 -20.39
CA THR A 453 -23.33 10.07 -19.68
C THR A 453 -24.37 9.45 -18.72
N THR A 454 -25.56 10.03 -18.59
CA THR A 454 -26.69 9.42 -17.91
C THR A 454 -27.28 8.24 -18.70
N SER A 455 -26.98 8.11 -19.99
CA SER A 455 -27.62 7.11 -20.87
C SER A 455 -26.88 5.77 -20.98
N LEU A 456 -25.55 5.72 -20.86
CA LEU A 456 -24.78 4.47 -21.04
C LEU A 456 -24.66 3.61 -19.77
N LEU A 457 -24.54 4.23 -18.59
CA LEU A 457 -24.58 3.49 -17.33
C LEU A 457 -26.01 2.96 -17.07
N ALA A 458 -27.02 3.79 -17.36
CA ALA A 458 -28.42 3.37 -17.32
C ALA A 458 -28.69 2.27 -18.35
N LEU A 459 -28.16 2.35 -19.59
CA LEU A 459 -28.29 1.27 -20.58
C LEU A 459 -27.62 -0.03 -20.12
N ASN A 460 -26.40 0.03 -19.59
CA ASN A 460 -25.66 -1.17 -19.18
C ASN A 460 -26.30 -1.82 -17.93
N VAL A 461 -26.80 -1.02 -17.00
CA VAL A 461 -27.59 -1.50 -15.85
C VAL A 461 -28.95 -2.03 -16.31
N LEU A 462 -29.67 -1.37 -17.24
CA LEU A 462 -30.92 -1.85 -17.82
C LEU A 462 -30.74 -3.10 -18.68
N GLN A 463 -29.62 -3.25 -19.39
CA GLN A 463 -29.30 -4.43 -20.19
C GLN A 463 -28.89 -5.60 -19.29
N ALA A 464 -28.15 -5.35 -18.21
CA ALA A 464 -27.88 -6.36 -17.18
C ALA A 464 -29.16 -6.80 -16.46
N VAL A 465 -30.05 -5.86 -16.13
CA VAL A 465 -31.37 -6.15 -15.51
C VAL A 465 -32.31 -6.85 -16.49
N ARG A 466 -32.37 -6.46 -17.77
CA ARG A 466 -33.18 -7.14 -18.82
C ARG A 466 -32.61 -8.52 -19.17
N GLY A 467 -31.28 -8.69 -19.13
CA GLY A 467 -30.60 -9.97 -19.30
C GLY A 467 -30.93 -10.93 -18.16
N ALA A 468 -30.88 -10.46 -16.91
CA ALA A 468 -31.31 -11.22 -15.74
C ALA A 468 -32.82 -11.57 -15.78
N ARG A 469 -33.68 -10.62 -16.20
CA ARG A 469 -35.13 -10.83 -16.28
C ARG A 469 -35.54 -11.85 -17.37
N ARG A 470 -34.84 -11.86 -18.52
CA ARG A 470 -35.00 -12.89 -19.58
C ARG A 470 -34.46 -14.26 -19.19
N MET A 471 -33.51 -14.31 -18.25
CA MET A 471 -32.97 -15.55 -17.69
C MET A 471 -33.93 -16.17 -16.67
N PHE A 472 -34.58 -15.34 -15.85
CA PHE A 472 -35.61 -15.77 -14.89
C PHE A 472 -36.95 -16.14 -15.53
N SER A 473 -37.36 -15.47 -16.62
CA SER A 473 -38.61 -15.82 -17.34
C SER A 473 -38.53 -17.15 -18.12
N ARG A 474 -37.35 -17.78 -18.19
CA ARG A 474 -37.14 -19.11 -18.80
C ARG A 474 -37.03 -20.24 -17.76
N LEU A 475 -37.14 -19.90 -16.47
CA LEU A 475 -37.03 -20.84 -15.34
C LEU A 475 -38.37 -21.10 -14.64
N THR A 476 -39.48 -20.52 -15.11
CA THR A 476 -40.84 -20.91 -14.69
C THR A 476 -41.41 -21.93 -15.68
N PRO A 477 -41.70 -23.17 -15.26
CA PRO A 477 -42.46 -24.09 -16.11
C PRO A 477 -43.89 -23.54 -16.25
N ALA A 478 -44.34 -23.40 -17.49
CA ALA A 478 -45.75 -23.20 -17.78
C ALA A 478 -46.48 -24.54 -17.53
N SER A 479 -47.02 -24.72 -16.33
CA SER A 479 -48.00 -25.77 -16.05
C SER A 479 -49.38 -25.13 -15.95
N GLU A 480 -50.13 -25.15 -17.05
CA GLU A 480 -51.60 -25.23 -17.11
C GLU A 480 -52.09 -24.80 -18.50
N ALA A 481 -52.26 -25.77 -19.40
CA ALA A 481 -53.39 -25.85 -20.33
C ALA A 481 -53.27 -27.10 -21.23
N GLN A 482 -54.40 -27.79 -21.40
CA GLN A 482 -54.69 -28.85 -22.38
C GLN A 482 -54.30 -30.29 -22.03
N ALA A 483 -55.16 -30.91 -21.21
CA ALA A 483 -55.62 -32.27 -21.46
C ALA A 483 -57.09 -32.42 -21.00
N ASP A 484 -58.01 -31.83 -21.76
CA ASP A 484 -59.38 -32.34 -21.88
C ASP A 484 -59.64 -32.55 -23.37
N ARG A 485 -59.64 -33.83 -23.78
CA ARG A 485 -60.29 -34.42 -24.96
C ARG A 485 -59.99 -35.92 -25.04
N SER A 486 -61.00 -36.70 -24.68
CA SER A 486 -61.43 -37.97 -25.31
C SER A 486 -60.41 -39.10 -25.49
N ALA A 487 -60.55 -40.16 -24.67
CA ALA A 487 -61.04 -41.50 -25.08
C ALA A 487 -60.76 -42.52 -23.97
#